data_AF-A0A7I7LL77-F1
#
_entry.id   AF-A0A7I7LL77-F1
#
_cell.length_a   1.000
_cell.length_b   1.000
_cell.length_c   1.000
_cell.angle_alpha   90.00
_cell.angle_beta   90.00
_cell.angle_gamma   90.00
#
_symmetry.space_group_name_H-M   'P 1'
#
loop_
_entity.id
_entity.type
_entity.pdbx_description
1 polymer ?
#
loop_
_entity_poly.entity_id
_entity_poly.type
_entity_poly.pdbx_seq_one_letter_code
_entity_poly.pdbx_strand_id
1 'polypeptide(L)'
;MNPANIGSLRDRRRAELFSLIQQTAHRLFAERGFDAVTTEDIAAAAGVSISTYFRHAPTKEGLLVDPVRQAITEIVSSYRSWPADESAVEALIALFVSYARDAGDLKLDTWRRAIATAP
;
A
#
# COMPACT_ATOMS: atom_id res chain seq x y z
N MET A 1 -32.76 -3.59 15.60
CA MET A 1 -31.97 -2.51 14.97
C MET A 1 -30.56 -3.02 14.78
N ASN A 2 -30.07 -3.14 13.53
CA ASN A 2 -28.80 -3.80 13.21
C ASN A 2 -27.64 -2.78 13.21
N PRO A 3 -26.62 -2.91 14.08
CA PRO A 3 -25.51 -1.96 14.17
C PRO A 3 -24.19 -2.62 13.73
N ALA A 4 -23.96 -2.83 12.43
CA ALA A 4 -22.63 -3.20 11.91
C ALA A 4 -22.58 -3.13 10.36
N ASN A 5 -22.43 -1.92 9.81
CA ASN A 5 -21.96 -1.71 8.43
C ASN A 5 -20.64 -0.93 8.48
N ILE A 6 -19.66 -1.49 9.21
CA ILE A 6 -18.31 -0.95 9.34
C ILE A 6 -17.51 -1.57 8.20
N GLY A 7 -17.34 -0.79 7.13
CA GLY A 7 -16.76 -1.20 5.84
C GLY A 7 -17.75 -1.00 4.71
N SER A 8 -18.20 0.24 4.49
CA SER A 8 -19.18 0.53 3.44
C SER A 8 -18.60 0.17 2.07
N LEU A 9 -19.44 -0.19 1.09
CA LEU A 9 -19.01 -0.44 -0.30
C LEU A 9 -18.14 0.71 -0.88
N ARG A 10 -18.31 1.92 -0.35
CA ARG A 10 -17.53 3.11 -0.71
C ARG A 10 -16.09 3.00 -0.20
N ASP A 11 -15.88 2.49 1.01
CA ASP A 11 -14.56 2.28 1.60
C ASP A 11 -13.79 1.20 0.83
N ARG A 12 -14.47 0.11 0.46
CA ARG A 12 -13.87 -0.94 -0.38
C ARG A 12 -13.47 -0.42 -1.76
N ARG A 13 -14.35 0.30 -2.46
CA ARG A 13 -14.02 0.94 -3.74
C ARG A 13 -12.89 1.96 -3.62
N ARG A 14 -12.83 2.69 -2.50
CA ARG A 14 -11.74 3.64 -2.24
C ARG A 14 -10.41 2.89 -2.10
N ALA A 15 -10.38 1.80 -1.35
CA ALA A 15 -9.18 0.98 -1.17
C ALA A 15 -8.73 0.30 -2.48
N GLU A 16 -9.67 -0.24 -3.25
CA GLU A 16 -9.39 -0.83 -4.58
C GLU A 16 -8.76 0.19 -5.53
N LEU A 17 -9.33 1.40 -5.60
CA LEU A 17 -8.83 2.45 -6.47
C LEU A 17 -7.45 2.95 -6.03
N PHE A 18 -7.23 3.09 -4.73
CA PHE A 18 -5.91 3.42 -4.19
C PHE A 18 -4.88 2.32 -4.54
N SER A 19 -5.25 1.05 -4.39
CA SER A 19 -4.39 -0.09 -4.74
C SER A 19 -4.02 -0.09 -6.23
N LEU A 20 -4.95 0.25 -7.11
CA LEU A 20 -4.69 0.40 -8.55
C LEU A 20 -3.66 1.49 -8.84
N ILE A 21 -3.84 2.68 -8.24
CA ILE A 21 -2.92 3.81 -8.41
C ILE A 21 -1.52 3.44 -7.93
N GLN A 22 -1.42 2.80 -6.77
CA GLN A 22 -0.15 2.38 -6.17
C GLN A 22 0.59 1.36 -7.05
N GLN A 23 -0.09 0.30 -7.49
CA GLN A 23 0.51 -0.71 -8.38
C GLN A 23 0.98 -0.11 -9.69
N THR A 24 0.20 0.82 -10.25
CA THR A 24 0.58 1.55 -11.47
C THR A 24 1.84 2.38 -11.27
N ALA A 25 1.93 3.08 -10.14
CA ALA A 25 3.10 3.89 -9.79
C ALA A 25 4.35 3.02 -9.62
N HIS A 26 4.28 1.93 -8.85
CA HIS A 26 5.42 1.02 -8.66
C HIS A 26 5.96 0.49 -9.98
N ARG A 27 5.06 0.11 -10.90
CA ARG A 27 5.46 -0.34 -12.24
C ARG A 27 6.19 0.78 -13.00
N LEU A 28 5.62 1.99 -13.05
CA LEU A 28 6.24 3.11 -13.75
C LEU A 28 7.60 3.49 -13.15
N PHE A 29 7.73 3.51 -11.82
CA PHE A 29 9.01 3.77 -11.15
C PHE A 29 10.04 2.70 -11.48
N ALA A 30 9.65 1.41 -11.47
CA ALA A 30 10.54 0.31 -11.82
C ALA A 30 10.97 0.35 -13.30
N GLU A 31 10.13 0.86 -14.20
CA GLU A 31 10.41 0.96 -15.64
C GLU A 31 11.24 2.19 -16.02
N ARG A 32 10.97 3.34 -15.39
CA ARG A 32 11.48 4.65 -15.84
C ARG A 32 12.36 5.37 -14.82
N GLY A 33 12.39 4.88 -13.58
CA GLY A 33 12.99 5.55 -12.43
C GLY A 33 12.03 6.54 -11.75
N PHE A 34 12.15 6.65 -10.44
CA PHE A 34 11.26 7.47 -9.60
C PHE A 34 11.22 8.94 -10.02
N ASP A 35 12.38 9.56 -10.27
CA ASP A 35 12.46 10.98 -10.60
C ASP A 35 11.83 11.32 -11.95
N ALA A 36 11.89 10.39 -12.91
CA ALA A 36 11.37 10.57 -14.26
C ALA A 36 9.85 10.42 -14.37
N VAL A 37 9.16 9.96 -13.32
CA VAL A 37 7.71 9.72 -13.32
C VAL A 37 6.98 10.85 -12.61
N THR A 38 5.96 11.41 -13.26
CA THR A 38 5.10 12.46 -12.70
C THR A 38 3.79 11.89 -12.14
N THR A 39 3.09 12.68 -11.32
CA THR A 39 1.74 12.32 -10.83
C THR A 39 0.72 12.19 -11.97
N GLU A 40 0.89 12.99 -13.02
CA GLU A 40 0.11 13.00 -14.24
C GLU A 40 0.31 11.72 -15.05
N ASP A 41 1.56 11.24 -15.17
CA ASP A 41 1.86 9.95 -15.81
C ASP A 41 1.15 8.81 -15.11
N ILE A 42 1.17 8.80 -13.77
CA ILE A 42 0.53 7.78 -12.95
C ILE A 42 -0.99 7.84 -13.12
N ALA A 43 -1.59 9.04 -13.04
CA ALA A 43 -3.02 9.23 -13.20
C ALA A 43 -3.51 8.77 -14.58
N ALA A 44 -2.78 9.16 -15.64
CA ALA A 44 -3.06 8.74 -17.01
C ALA A 44 -2.95 7.21 -17.18
N ALA A 45 -1.87 6.60 -16.67
CA ALA A 45 -1.67 5.16 -16.75
C ALA A 45 -2.69 4.36 -15.91
N ALA A 46 -3.20 4.91 -14.82
CA ALA A 46 -4.22 4.30 -13.97
C ALA A 46 -5.65 4.54 -14.50
N GLY A 47 -5.82 5.32 -15.57
CA GLY A 47 -7.14 5.62 -16.14
C GLY A 47 -8.01 6.51 -15.25
N VAL A 48 -7.41 7.39 -14.44
CA VAL A 48 -8.11 8.30 -13.53
C VAL A 48 -7.80 9.76 -13.84
N SER A 49 -8.72 10.67 -13.50
CA SER A 49 -8.41 12.09 -13.56
C SER A 49 -7.36 12.48 -12.52
N ILE A 50 -6.57 13.53 -12.80
CA ILE A 50 -5.58 14.06 -11.86
C ILE A 50 -6.22 14.50 -10.52
N SER A 51 -7.44 15.04 -10.57
CA SER A 51 -8.22 15.36 -9.36
C SER A 51 -8.59 14.10 -8.55
N THR A 52 -8.92 13.01 -9.24
CA THR A 52 -9.18 11.72 -8.57
C THR A 52 -7.91 11.14 -7.97
N TYR A 53 -6.78 11.24 -8.67
CA TYR A 53 -5.48 10.86 -8.15
C TYR A 53 -5.18 11.56 -6.83
N PHE A 54 -5.20 12.91 -6.81
CA PHE A 54 -4.86 13.69 -5.61
C PHE A 54 -5.78 13.43 -4.41
N ARG A 55 -7.03 13.00 -4.65
CA ARG A 55 -7.96 12.59 -3.58
C ARG A 55 -7.50 11.33 -2.82
N HIS A 56 -6.70 10.47 -3.47
CA HIS A 56 -6.24 9.21 -2.90
C HIS A 56 -4.75 9.19 -2.61
N ALA A 57 -3.94 9.85 -3.43
CA ALA A 57 -2.49 9.88 -3.35
C ALA A 57 -1.99 11.33 -3.46
N PRO A 58 -1.80 12.04 -2.34
CA PRO A 58 -1.39 13.44 -2.35
C PRO A 58 -0.02 13.67 -3.00
N THR A 59 0.90 12.70 -2.87
CA THR A 59 2.25 12.76 -3.41
C THR A 59 2.67 11.41 -4.00
N LYS A 60 3.62 11.41 -4.94
CA LYS A 60 4.13 10.17 -5.55
C LYS A 60 5.05 9.40 -4.60
N GLU A 61 5.72 10.11 -3.70
CA GLU A 61 6.54 9.58 -2.61
C GLU A 61 5.71 8.71 -1.66
N GLY A 62 4.49 9.16 -1.34
CA GLY A 62 3.55 8.42 -0.49
C GLY A 62 3.27 7.00 -0.99
N LEU A 63 3.24 6.83 -2.32
CA LEU A 63 2.97 5.54 -2.94
C LEU A 63 4.09 4.52 -2.73
N LEU A 64 5.33 4.94 -2.45
CA LEU A 64 6.43 4.02 -2.10
C LEU A 64 6.35 3.54 -0.65
N VAL A 65 5.87 4.39 0.26
CA VAL A 65 5.91 4.16 1.72
C VAL A 65 4.62 3.57 2.28
N ASP A 66 3.50 3.69 1.57
CA ASP A 66 2.20 3.26 2.09
C ASP A 66 2.03 1.74 2.33
N PRO A 67 2.64 0.83 1.54
CA PRO A 67 2.67 -0.59 1.92
C PRO A 67 3.33 -0.80 3.29
N VAL A 68 4.44 -0.10 3.54
CA VAL A 68 5.16 -0.15 4.82
C VAL A 68 4.34 0.49 5.94
N ARG A 69 3.67 1.61 5.68
CA ARG A 69 2.80 2.29 6.66
C ARG A 69 1.61 1.43 7.06
N GLN A 70 1.00 0.73 6.10
CA GLN A 70 -0.12 -0.17 6.35
C GLN A 70 0.35 -1.40 7.14
N ALA A 71 1.47 -2.00 6.77
CA ALA A 71 2.10 -3.07 7.54
C ALA A 71 2.40 -2.63 8.99
N ILE A 72 2.99 -1.45 9.19
CA ILE A 72 3.25 -0.90 10.53
C ILE A 72 1.95 -0.67 11.32
N THR A 73 0.90 -0.16 10.67
CA THR A 73 -0.38 0.08 11.34
C THR A 73 -1.03 -1.24 11.79
N GLU A 74 -0.99 -2.27 10.94
CA GLU A 74 -1.46 -3.62 11.26
C GLU A 74 -0.64 -4.21 12.41
N ILE A 75 0.71 -4.15 12.35
CA ILE A 75 1.61 -4.55 13.45
C ILE A 75 1.23 -3.88 14.77
N VAL A 76 1.10 -2.55 14.77
CA VAL A 76 0.78 -1.78 15.98
C VAL A 76 -0.61 -2.11 16.51
N SER A 77 -1.58 -2.35 15.63
CA SER A 77 -2.94 -2.72 16.02
C SER A 77 -3.01 -4.12 16.63
N SER A 78 -2.28 -5.09 16.05
CA SER A 78 -2.17 -6.45 16.57
C SER A 78 -1.45 -6.48 17.92
N TYR A 79 -0.42 -5.63 18.11
CA TYR A 79 0.27 -5.50 19.39
C TYR A 79 -0.66 -5.04 20.52
N ARG A 80 -1.61 -4.13 20.25
CA ARG A 80 -2.56 -3.66 21.27
C ARG A 80 -3.57 -4.71 21.73
N SER A 81 -3.81 -5.73 20.91
CA SER A 81 -4.73 -6.85 21.21
C SER A 81 -4.03 -8.10 21.75
N TRP A 82 -2.71 -8.06 21.92
CA TRP A 82 -1.95 -9.27 22.21
C TRP A 82 -2.03 -9.68 23.69
N PRO A 83 -2.41 -10.92 24.01
CA PRO A 83 -2.28 -11.47 25.36
C PRO A 83 -0.81 -11.53 25.81
N ALA A 84 -0.54 -11.15 27.07
CA ALA A 84 0.81 -10.85 27.59
C ALA A 84 1.73 -12.10 27.75
N ASP A 85 1.21 -13.29 27.53
CA ASP A 85 1.85 -14.60 27.69
C ASP A 85 2.42 -15.17 26.39
N GLU A 86 2.21 -14.53 25.24
CA GLU A 86 2.80 -14.93 23.96
C GLU A 86 4.04 -14.08 23.57
N SER A 87 4.94 -14.69 22.81
CA SER A 87 6.16 -14.02 22.32
C SER A 87 5.81 -12.94 21.30
N ALA A 88 5.90 -11.67 21.70
CA ALA A 88 5.73 -10.50 20.84
C ALA A 88 6.61 -10.55 19.56
N VAL A 89 7.75 -11.24 19.63
CA VAL A 89 8.66 -11.42 18.49
C VAL A 89 8.09 -12.44 17.49
N GLU A 90 7.47 -13.53 17.95
CA GLU A 90 7.00 -14.58 17.05
C GLU A 90 5.80 -14.15 16.21
N ALA A 91 4.78 -13.50 16.78
CA ALA A 91 3.71 -12.98 15.91
C ALA A 91 4.08 -11.70 15.15
N LEU A 92 5.11 -10.93 15.56
CA LEU A 92 5.69 -9.93 14.68
C LEU A 92 6.29 -10.59 13.43
N ILE A 93 7.06 -11.67 13.61
CA ILE A 93 7.59 -12.49 12.52
C ILE A 93 6.44 -13.07 11.68
N ALA A 94 5.41 -13.64 12.30
CA ALA A 94 4.28 -14.22 11.59
C ALA A 94 3.53 -13.17 10.75
N LEU A 95 3.38 -11.95 11.27
CA LEU A 95 2.72 -10.86 10.54
C LEU A 95 3.57 -10.39 9.35
N PHE A 96 4.89 -10.25 9.52
CA PHE A 96 5.81 -9.98 8.42
C PHE A 96 5.76 -11.07 7.34
N VAL A 97 5.72 -12.34 7.74
CA VAL A 97 5.63 -13.49 6.83
C VAL A 97 4.27 -13.54 6.12
N SER A 98 3.17 -13.24 6.80
CA SER A 98 1.83 -13.17 6.21
C SER A 98 1.75 -12.04 5.18
N TYR A 99 2.29 -10.86 5.53
CA TYR A 99 2.32 -9.71 4.64
C TYR A 99 3.17 -9.99 3.39
N ALA A 100 4.34 -10.65 3.56
CA ALA A 100 5.18 -11.07 2.45
C ALA A 100 4.51 -12.11 1.53
N ARG A 101 3.60 -12.95 2.05
CA ARG A 101 2.84 -13.91 1.24
C ARG A 101 1.68 -13.27 0.48
N ASP A 102 0.97 -12.32 1.09
CA ASP A 102 -0.16 -11.61 0.46
C ASP A 102 0.30 -10.56 -0.55
N ALA A 103 1.46 -9.93 -0.30
CA ALA A 103 2.17 -9.17 -1.29
C ALA A 103 2.91 -10.12 -2.25
N GLY A 104 2.14 -10.89 -3.04
CA GLY A 104 2.68 -11.95 -3.89
C GLY A 104 3.95 -11.53 -4.67
N ASP A 105 4.88 -12.47 -4.85
CA ASP A 105 6.28 -12.26 -5.25
C ASP A 105 6.53 -11.19 -6.35
N LEU A 106 5.62 -11.08 -7.32
CA LEU A 106 5.70 -10.09 -8.41
C LEU A 106 5.51 -8.63 -7.92
N LYS A 107 4.63 -8.39 -6.93
CA LYS A 107 4.41 -7.07 -6.34
C LYS A 107 5.61 -6.63 -5.52
N LEU A 108 6.22 -7.56 -4.78
CA LEU A 108 7.38 -7.27 -3.93
C LEU A 108 8.62 -6.93 -4.77
N ASP A 109 8.89 -7.68 -5.86
CA ASP A 109 10.04 -7.35 -6.73
C ASP A 109 9.84 -6.04 -7.49
N THR A 110 8.62 -5.77 -7.98
CA THR A 110 8.33 -4.50 -8.66
C THR A 110 8.51 -3.31 -7.72
N TRP A 111 8.01 -3.43 -6.48
CA TRP A 111 8.23 -2.41 -5.44
C TRP A 111 9.72 -2.29 -5.07
N ARG A 112 10.45 -3.41 -4.94
CA ARG A 112 11.89 -3.40 -4.66
C ARG A 112 12.69 -2.71 -5.77
N ARG A 113 12.32 -2.91 -7.03
CA ARG A 113 12.94 -2.20 -8.16
C ARG A 113 12.57 -0.72 -8.16
N ALA A 114 11.32 -0.39 -7.86
CA ALA A 114 10.87 0.99 -7.74
C ALA A 114 11.64 1.77 -6.65
N ILE A 115 11.74 1.21 -5.44
CA ILE A 115 12.41 1.87 -4.31
C ILE A 115 13.92 2.03 -4.55
N ALA A 116 14.55 1.11 -5.29
CA ALA A 116 15.96 1.23 -5.67
C ALA A 116 16.25 2.39 -6.65
N THR A 117 15.22 2.97 -7.25
CA THR A 117 15.34 4.15 -8.12
C THR A 117 15.02 5.47 -7.42
N ALA A 118 14.56 5.42 -6.17
CA ALA A 118 14.32 6.61 -5.35
C ALA A 118 15.65 7.12 -4.76
N PRO A 119 15.79 8.44 -4.53
CA PRO A 119 17.00 9.03 -3.95
C PRO A 119 17.27 8.64 -2.50
#